data_AF-A0A556VVH5-F1
#
_entry.id   AF-A0A556VVH5-F1
#
_cell.length_a   1.000
_cell.length_b   1.000
_cell.length_c   1.000
_cell.angle_alpha   90.00
_cell.angle_beta   90.00
_cell.angle_gamma   90.00
#
_symmetry.space_group_name_H-M   'P 1'
#
loop_
_entity.id
_entity.type
_entity.pdbx_description
1 polymer ?
#
loop_
_entity_poly.entity_id
_entity_poly.type
_entity_poly.pdbx_seq_one_letter_code
_entity_poly.pdbx_strand_id
1 'polypeptide(L)'
;MANFLLRKAEREDVADILRLIKCVVAEVPKEQRSSEGHMVVGFAMYYFTYDPWIGKLLYLEDFYVMEEFRVKCRCSSLHFIVAEWNKPSIEFYKRRGASDLSLEEGWRLFKIDKQNLMKMMAEE
;
A
#
# COMPACT_ATOMS: atom_id res chain seq x y z
N MET A 1 -22.10 -4.14 -22.30
CA MET A 1 -20.84 -3.50 -21.84
C MET A 1 -21.20 -2.34 -20.94
N ALA A 2 -20.59 -2.23 -19.77
CA ALA A 2 -20.78 -1.06 -18.91
C ALA A 2 -19.98 0.12 -19.49
N ASN A 3 -20.65 1.19 -19.87
CA ASN A 3 -19.98 2.44 -20.24
C ASN A 3 -19.47 3.13 -18.98
N PHE A 4 -18.16 3.36 -18.88
CA PHE A 4 -17.57 4.13 -17.79
C PHE A 4 -16.66 5.24 -18.35
N LEU A 5 -16.56 6.34 -17.60
CA LEU A 5 -15.72 7.49 -17.90
C LEU A 5 -14.65 7.62 -16.81
N LEU A 6 -13.40 7.79 -17.20
CA LEU A 6 -12.28 8.01 -16.27
C LEU A 6 -12.09 9.51 -16.05
N ARG A 7 -12.12 9.96 -14.80
CA ARG A 7 -11.80 11.33 -14.38
C ARG A 7 -10.90 11.35 -13.14
N LYS A 8 -10.33 12.51 -12.81
CA LYS A 8 -9.64 12.70 -11.52
C LYS A 8 -10.65 12.62 -10.38
N ALA A 9 -10.21 12.06 -9.26
CA ALA A 9 -10.99 12.02 -8.02
C ALA A 9 -11.01 13.39 -7.34
N GLU A 10 -12.16 13.74 -6.75
CA GLU A 10 -12.39 14.94 -5.95
C GLU A 10 -12.66 14.55 -4.49
N ARG A 11 -12.83 15.54 -3.60
CA ARG A 11 -12.99 15.26 -2.15
C ARG A 11 -14.27 14.50 -1.86
N GLU A 12 -15.31 14.70 -2.67
CA GLU A 12 -16.60 14.05 -2.55
C GLU A 12 -16.49 12.54 -2.82
N ASP A 13 -15.55 12.13 -3.68
CA ASP A 13 -15.33 10.71 -4.03
C ASP A 13 -14.64 9.93 -2.91
N VAL A 14 -14.12 10.59 -1.88
CA VAL A 14 -13.30 9.95 -0.83
C VAL A 14 -14.07 8.84 -0.12
N ALA A 15 -15.36 9.00 0.13
CA ALA A 15 -16.17 7.95 0.76
C ALA A 15 -16.28 6.69 -0.12
N ASP A 16 -16.48 6.88 -1.43
CA ASP A 16 -16.55 5.79 -2.40
C ASP A 16 -15.18 5.14 -2.65
N ILE A 17 -14.11 5.93 -2.62
CA ILE A 17 -12.74 5.44 -2.71
C ILE A 17 -12.39 4.63 -1.46
N LEU A 18 -12.75 5.10 -0.25
CA LEU A 18 -12.54 4.37 1.01
C LEU A 18 -13.36 3.08 1.10
N ARG A 19 -14.45 2.98 0.32
CA ARG A 19 -15.16 1.71 0.15
C ARG A 19 -14.29 0.69 -0.57
N LEU A 20 -13.55 1.12 -1.60
CA LEU A 20 -12.70 0.28 -2.47
C LEU A 20 -11.31 0.03 -1.87
N ILE A 21 -10.71 1.05 -1.26
CA ILE A 21 -9.39 1.03 -0.62
C ILE A 21 -9.62 1.25 0.86
N LYS A 22 -9.23 0.28 1.69
CA LYS A 22 -9.38 0.39 3.14
C LYS A 22 -8.21 1.17 3.71
N CYS A 23 -8.50 2.08 4.62
CA CYS A 23 -7.50 2.79 5.39
C CYS A 23 -7.80 2.58 6.87
N VAL A 24 -6.79 2.21 7.64
CA VAL A 24 -6.84 2.18 9.10
C VAL A 24 -5.92 3.27 9.63
N VAL A 25 -6.37 3.99 10.65
CA VAL A 25 -5.60 5.04 11.30
C VAL A 25 -5.12 4.56 12.66
N ALA A 26 -3.89 4.92 13.00
CA ALA A 26 -3.36 4.77 14.35
C ALA A 26 -3.67 6.05 15.11
N GLU A 27 -4.51 5.95 16.13
CA GLU A 27 -4.89 7.08 16.99
C GLU A 27 -4.27 6.95 18.38
N VAL A 28 -3.93 8.10 18.97
CA VAL A 28 -3.39 8.17 20.33
C VAL A 28 -4.44 8.77 21.26
N PRO A 29 -4.63 8.20 22.46
CA PRO A 29 -5.51 8.78 23.48
C PRO A 29 -5.16 10.24 23.76
N LYS A 30 -6.18 11.03 24.15
CA LYS A 30 -6.02 12.49 24.36
C LYS A 30 -4.94 12.82 25.39
N GLU A 31 -4.68 11.90 26.31
CA GLU A 31 -3.75 12.01 27.42
C GLU A 31 -2.28 11.81 27.00
N GLN A 32 -2.03 11.26 25.80
CA GLN A 32 -0.69 10.93 25.29
C GLN A 32 -0.37 11.66 23.97
N ARG A 33 -1.07 12.76 23.69
CA ARG A 33 -0.84 13.58 22.48
C ARG A 33 0.61 14.03 22.39
N SER A 34 1.14 14.06 21.17
CA SER A 34 2.41 14.71 20.89
C SER A 34 2.34 16.20 21.22
N SER A 35 3.51 16.86 21.32
CA SER A 35 3.62 18.30 21.58
C SER A 35 2.85 19.18 20.57
N GLU A 36 2.51 18.65 19.41
CA GLU A 36 1.76 19.33 18.35
C GLU A 36 0.24 19.06 18.38
N GLY A 37 -0.23 18.15 19.26
CA GLY A 37 -1.66 17.89 19.46
C GLY A 37 -2.32 16.96 18.43
N HIS A 38 -1.54 16.26 17.61
CA HIS A 38 -2.08 15.32 16.60
C HIS A 38 -2.80 14.13 17.25
N MET A 39 -4.02 13.83 16.77
CA MET A 39 -4.84 12.70 17.24
C MET A 39 -4.55 11.42 16.45
N VAL A 40 -4.34 11.56 15.14
CA VAL A 40 -3.92 10.48 14.24
C VAL A 40 -2.42 10.56 14.07
N VAL A 41 -1.71 9.49 14.41
CA VAL A 41 -0.24 9.42 14.38
C VAL A 41 0.29 8.43 13.34
N GLY A 42 -0.60 7.80 12.59
CA GLY A 42 -0.22 6.89 11.53
C GLY A 42 -1.41 6.40 10.74
N PHE A 43 -1.14 5.75 9.61
CA PHE A 43 -2.13 5.12 8.77
C PHE A 43 -1.57 3.89 8.08
N ALA A 44 -2.45 2.96 7.71
CA ALA A 44 -2.16 1.87 6.81
C ALA A 44 -3.26 1.81 5.74
N MET A 45 -2.86 1.90 4.48
CA MET A 45 -3.73 1.81 3.31
C MET A 45 -3.56 0.45 2.67
N TYR A 46 -4.64 -0.30 2.56
CA TYR A 46 -4.65 -1.64 1.98
C TYR A 46 -5.90 -1.88 1.13
N TYR A 47 -5.83 -2.85 0.25
CA TYR A 47 -6.97 -3.33 -0.54
C TYR A 47 -6.91 -4.85 -0.68
N PHE A 48 -8.06 -5.45 -1.01
CA PHE A 48 -8.13 -6.88 -1.26
C PHE A 48 -7.77 -7.15 -2.72
N THR A 49 -6.82 -8.04 -2.92
CA THR A 49 -6.47 -8.61 -4.23
C THR A 49 -6.89 -10.08 -4.26
N TYR A 50 -6.70 -10.72 -5.42
CA TYR A 50 -7.06 -12.12 -5.60
C TYR A 50 -5.92 -12.84 -6.30
N ASP A 51 -5.47 -13.93 -5.71
CA ASP A 51 -4.58 -14.89 -6.33
C ASP A 51 -5.40 -16.09 -6.81
N PRO A 52 -5.29 -16.52 -8.08
CA PRO A 52 -6.04 -17.65 -8.62
C PRO A 52 -5.82 -18.98 -7.88
N TRP A 53 -4.68 -19.16 -7.23
CA TRP A 53 -4.29 -20.41 -6.54
C TRP A 53 -4.61 -20.37 -5.05
N ILE A 54 -4.48 -19.20 -4.42
CA ILE A 54 -4.52 -19.06 -2.96
C ILE A 54 -5.75 -18.26 -2.47
N GLY A 55 -6.49 -17.64 -3.40
CA GLY A 55 -7.72 -16.92 -3.13
C GLY A 55 -7.49 -15.45 -2.74
N LYS A 56 -8.35 -14.92 -1.86
CA LYS A 56 -8.31 -13.50 -1.47
C LYS A 56 -7.05 -13.19 -0.68
N LEU A 57 -6.34 -12.15 -1.10
CA LEU A 57 -5.13 -11.64 -0.44
C LEU A 57 -5.35 -10.21 0.04
N LEU A 58 -4.59 -9.82 1.05
CA LEU A 58 -4.52 -8.44 1.55
C LEU A 58 -3.26 -7.80 0.97
N TYR A 59 -3.42 -6.73 0.19
CA TYR A 59 -2.30 -5.96 -0.33
C TYR A 59 -2.20 -4.64 0.42
N LEU A 60 -1.06 -4.39 1.06
CA LEU A 60 -0.76 -3.16 1.76
C LEU A 60 -0.01 -2.23 0.81
N GLU A 61 -0.59 -1.09 0.47
CA GLU A 61 0.01 -0.10 -0.42
C GLU A 61 0.95 0.81 0.35
N ASP A 62 0.44 1.46 1.39
CA ASP A 62 1.17 2.45 2.18
C ASP A 62 0.98 2.18 3.67
N PHE A 63 2.06 2.27 4.43
CA PHE A 63 2.03 2.22 5.89
C PHE A 63 3.00 3.23 6.46
N TYR A 64 2.49 4.09 7.33
CA TYR A 64 3.29 5.12 7.97
C TYR A 64 2.83 5.35 9.40
N VAL A 65 3.79 5.47 10.31
CA VAL A 65 3.57 5.90 11.69
C VAL A 65 4.64 6.92 12.03
N MET A 66 4.22 8.03 12.66
CA MET A 66 5.08 9.06 13.23
C MET A 66 6.12 8.42 14.13
N GLU A 67 7.35 8.92 14.06
CA GLU A 67 8.52 8.25 14.64
C GLU A 67 8.39 8.06 16.16
N GLU A 68 7.75 9.01 16.85
CA GLU A 68 7.57 8.97 18.29
C GLU A 68 6.62 7.86 18.78
N PHE A 69 5.80 7.27 17.90
CA PHE A 69 4.71 6.34 18.26
C PHE A 69 4.90 4.91 17.74
N ARG A 70 6.09 4.56 17.25
CA ARG A 70 6.36 3.22 16.70
C ARG A 70 6.47 2.18 17.82
N VAL A 71 5.42 1.40 18.04
CA VAL A 71 5.39 0.24 18.98
C VAL A 71 5.46 -1.08 18.21
N LYS A 72 6.20 -2.07 18.72
CA LYS A 72 6.41 -3.42 18.12
C LYS A 72 5.08 -4.09 17.68
N CYS A 73 4.76 -4.06 16.39
CA CYS A 73 3.58 -4.71 15.81
C CYS A 73 3.64 -6.25 15.87
N ARG A 74 2.49 -6.91 16.12
CA ARG A 74 2.25 -8.37 15.99
C ARG A 74 1.81 -8.76 14.57
N CYS A 75 2.50 -8.25 13.54
CA CYS A 75 2.30 -8.70 12.16
C CYS A 75 3.33 -9.79 11.83
N SER A 76 2.95 -10.81 11.06
CA SER A 76 3.85 -11.90 10.68
C SER A 76 4.86 -11.48 9.61
N SER A 77 4.51 -10.55 8.72
CA SER A 77 5.41 -9.98 7.72
C SER A 77 4.87 -8.64 7.18
N LEU A 78 5.76 -7.79 6.68
CA LEU A 78 5.47 -6.53 5.99
C LEU A 78 6.14 -6.58 4.61
N HIS A 79 5.35 -6.55 3.52
CA HIS A 79 5.87 -6.58 2.16
C HIS A 79 5.73 -5.19 1.51
N PHE A 80 6.76 -4.76 0.79
CA PHE A 80 6.82 -3.46 0.10
C PHE A 80 7.81 -3.51 -1.06
N ILE A 81 7.74 -2.55 -1.98
CA ILE A 81 8.61 -2.47 -3.15
C ILE A 81 9.67 -1.39 -2.93
N VAL A 82 10.92 -1.69 -3.27
CA VAL A 82 12.02 -0.73 -3.27
C VAL A 82 12.59 -0.62 -4.67
N ALA A 83 12.86 0.60 -5.13
CA ALA A 83 13.49 0.80 -6.43
C ALA A 83 14.92 0.24 -6.43
N GLU A 84 15.31 -0.45 -7.50
CA GLU A 84 16.60 -1.15 -7.62
C GLU A 84 17.81 -0.23 -7.42
N TRP A 85 17.72 1.02 -7.88
CA TRP A 85 18.80 2.01 -7.73
C TRP A 85 18.88 2.63 -6.32
N ASN A 86 17.86 2.44 -5.47
CA ASN A 86 17.79 3.06 -4.16
C ASN A 86 18.56 2.26 -3.10
N LYS A 87 19.88 2.17 -3.28
CA LYS A 87 20.81 1.53 -2.34
C LYS A 87 20.65 2.03 -0.89
N PRO A 88 20.47 3.34 -0.62
CA PRO A 88 20.28 3.81 0.75
C PRO A 88 19.08 3.15 1.46
N SER A 89 17.94 3.05 0.78
CA SER A 89 16.75 2.39 1.34
C SER A 89 16.90 0.88 1.42
N ILE A 90 17.45 0.23 0.40
CA ILE A 90 17.70 -1.23 0.42
C ILE A 90 18.53 -1.60 1.66
N GLU A 91 19.64 -0.90 1.87
CA GLU A 91 20.50 -1.13 3.02
C GLU A 91 19.83 -0.76 4.35
N PHE A 92 19.01 0.29 4.37
CA PHE A 92 18.23 0.66 5.54
C PHE A 92 17.28 -0.47 5.99
N TYR A 93 16.60 -1.12 5.03
CA TYR A 93 15.65 -2.20 5.31
C TYR A 93 16.34 -3.54 5.58
N LYS A 94 17.40 -3.89 4.83
CA LYS A 94 18.18 -5.11 5.06
C LYS A 94 18.78 -5.15 6.47
N ARG A 95 19.31 -4.02 6.95
CA ARG A 95 19.79 -3.91 8.35
C ARG A 95 18.70 -4.08 9.41
N ARG A 96 17.42 -4.07 9.02
CA ARG A 96 16.25 -4.26 9.89
C ARG A 96 15.56 -5.60 9.68
N GLY A 97 16.18 -6.52 8.93
CA GLY A 97 15.69 -7.88 8.70
C GLY A 97 14.78 -8.06 7.49
N ALA A 98 14.72 -7.07 6.57
CA ALA A 98 14.01 -7.26 5.31
C ALA A 98 14.81 -8.18 4.35
N SER A 99 14.12 -9.12 3.72
CA SER A 99 14.64 -9.98 2.64
C SER A 99 14.15 -9.50 1.27
N ASP A 100 14.91 -9.82 0.22
CA ASP A 100 14.55 -9.46 -1.16
C ASP A 100 13.82 -10.62 -1.84
N LEU A 101 12.49 -10.61 -1.74
CA LEU A 101 11.64 -11.64 -2.34
C LEU A 101 11.73 -11.67 -3.88
N SER A 102 12.14 -10.59 -4.53
CA SER A 102 12.34 -10.59 -6.00
C SER A 102 13.55 -11.43 -6.39
N LEU A 103 14.58 -11.47 -5.54
CA LEU A 103 15.76 -12.32 -5.73
C LEU A 103 15.54 -13.74 -5.21
N GLU A 104 14.90 -13.90 -4.05
CA GLU A 104 14.74 -15.20 -3.38
C GLU A 104 13.68 -16.08 -4.05
N GLU A 105 12.54 -15.50 -4.43
CA GLU A 105 11.39 -16.24 -4.95
C GLU A 105 11.13 -15.93 -6.44
N GLY A 106 11.91 -15.03 -7.04
CA GLY A 106 11.83 -14.72 -8.46
C GLY A 106 10.63 -13.86 -8.86
N TRP A 107 9.97 -13.17 -7.92
CA TRP A 107 8.85 -12.28 -8.24
C TRP A 107 9.27 -11.11 -9.12
N ARG A 108 8.39 -10.75 -10.07
CA ARG A 108 8.57 -9.60 -10.96
C ARG A 108 7.26 -8.83 -11.02
N LEU A 109 7.34 -7.52 -10.80
CA LEU A 109 6.19 -6.64 -10.94
C LEU A 109 5.98 -6.30 -12.42
N PHE A 110 4.85 -6.72 -12.99
CA PHE A 110 4.45 -6.34 -14.34
C PHE A 110 3.40 -5.23 -14.27
N LYS A 111 3.51 -4.27 -15.20
CA LYS A 111 2.55 -3.18 -15.35
C LYS A 111 2.10 -3.10 -16.80
N ILE A 112 0.80 -3.14 -17.02
CA ILE A 112 0.18 -2.76 -18.29
C ILE A 112 -0.31 -1.32 -18.12
N ASP A 113 0.21 -0.42 -18.94
CA ASP A 113 -0.24 0.97 -18.93
C ASP A 113 -1.62 1.13 -19.61
N LYS A 114 -2.26 2.27 -19.40
CA LYS A 114 -3.60 2.53 -19.94
C LYS A 114 -3.66 2.37 -21.46
N GLN A 115 -2.62 2.77 -22.19
CA GLN A 115 -2.62 2.72 -23.66
C GLN A 115 -2.58 1.28 -24.16
N ASN A 116 -1.75 0.43 -23.55
CA ASN A 116 -1.67 -0.97 -23.90
C ASN A 116 -2.88 -1.77 -23.40
N LEU A 117 -3.47 -1.39 -22.26
CA LEU A 117 -4.74 -1.94 -21.79
C LEU A 117 -5.87 -1.66 -22.79
N MET A 118 -5.95 -0.43 -23.32
CA MET A 118 -6.94 -0.05 -24.34
C MET A 118 -6.75 -0.79 -25.66
N LYS A 119 -5.49 -1.09 -26.06
CA LYS A 119 -5.22 -1.91 -27.24
C LYS A 119 -5.69 -3.34 -27.06
N MET A 120 -5.40 -3.95 -25.91
CA MET A 120 -5.87 -5.31 -25.60
C MET A 120 -7.40 -5.42 -25.63
N MET A 121 -8.13 -4.40 -25.19
CA MET A 121 -9.60 -4.39 -25.22
C MET A 121 -10.18 -4.10 -26.62
N ALA A 122 -9.37 -3.66 -27.58
CA ALA A 122 -9.78 -3.36 -28.94
C ALA A 122 -9.46 -4.50 -29.93
N GLU A 123 -8.78 -5.56 -29.48
CA GLU A 123 -8.44 -6.76 -30.27
C GLU A 123 -9.49 -7.89 -30.16
N GLU A 124 -10.69 -7.59 -29.65
CA GLU A 124 -11.89 -8.48 -29.75
C GLU A 124 -12.69 -8.27 -31.04
#